data_AF-A0A384AED5-F1
#
_entry.id   AF-A0A384AED5-F1
#
_cell.length_a   1.000
_cell.length_b   1.000
_cell.length_c   1.000
_cell.angle_alpha   90.00
_cell.angle_beta   90.00
_cell.angle_gamma   90.00
#
_symmetry.space_group_name_H-M   'P 1'
#
loop_
_entity.id
_entity.type
_entity.pdbx_description
1 polymer ?
#
loop_
_entity_poly.entity_id
_entity_poly.type
_entity_poly.pdbx_seq_one_letter_code
_entity_poly.pdbx_strand_id
1 'polypeptide(L)'
;MQTVRHSEHTLKTALISKNPALVSQYEKLDAGEKRLMEEAFRPDSDLFGPITLHSQSDWITSHPEAPQDFEEFFNDPYRKTPSPQKHSIYIQCIGLLGNTRSISEEYVKWLKGYCEAFFYGLTVKLLEPVPVSATRCSFRINDNTQNLQIHAGVGIFSFARYGSDFYSSHYEGKLKKLQKKSSSDYSVFDNYYVPEVTSVLLLRSCKTLTHEIGHIFGLRHCQWLACLMQGSNHLEEADQRPLDLCPICLRKLQSAIGFHLKDRYKALVRWVDAESTDTPTVTPERSREDPLSLPKPVEAFKEWREWITKCLAVLQK
;
A
#
# COMPACT_ATOMS: atom_id res chain seq x y z
N MET A 1 -16.42 5.94 -19.57
CA MET A 1 -15.06 6.17 -19.06
C MET A 1 -14.71 7.63 -19.26
N GLN A 2 -14.39 8.35 -18.19
CA GLN A 2 -14.03 9.77 -18.20
C GLN A 2 -12.61 9.91 -17.65
N THR A 3 -11.82 10.80 -18.24
CA THR A 3 -10.47 11.09 -17.75
C THR A 3 -10.45 12.43 -17.03
N VAL A 4 -9.94 12.47 -15.80
CA VAL A 4 -9.71 13.72 -15.05
C VAL A 4 -8.31 14.21 -15.39
N ARG A 5 -8.23 15.40 -16.01
CA ARG A 5 -6.96 16.04 -16.38
C ARG A 5 -6.82 17.36 -15.65
N HIS A 6 -5.59 17.63 -15.21
CA HIS A 6 -5.19 18.92 -14.64
C HIS A 6 -4.25 19.61 -15.61
N SER A 7 -4.26 20.94 -15.59
CA SER A 7 -3.30 21.70 -16.40
C SER A 7 -1.87 21.49 -15.88
N GLU A 8 -0.88 21.62 -16.76
CA GLU A 8 0.53 21.60 -16.37
C GLU A 8 0.82 22.61 -15.25
N HIS A 9 0.28 23.83 -15.35
CA HIS A 9 0.44 24.86 -14.32
C HIS A 9 -0.11 24.43 -12.96
N THR A 10 -1.27 23.76 -12.96
CA THR A 10 -1.90 23.23 -11.76
C THR A 10 -1.03 22.13 -11.14
N LEU A 11 -0.58 21.16 -11.92
CA LEU A 11 0.27 20.07 -11.44
C LEU A 11 1.62 20.59 -10.93
N LYS A 12 2.23 21.55 -11.63
CA LYS A 12 3.46 22.23 -11.18
C LYS A 12 3.25 22.94 -9.86
N THR A 13 2.16 23.68 -9.71
CA THR A 13 1.83 24.34 -8.44
C THR A 13 1.64 23.31 -7.33
N ALA A 14 0.91 22.21 -7.61
CA ALA A 14 0.61 21.19 -6.63
C ALA A 14 1.85 20.39 -6.18
N LEU A 15 2.78 20.15 -7.11
CA LEU A 15 4.05 19.50 -6.81
C LEU A 15 5.01 20.46 -6.13
N ILE A 16 5.18 21.68 -6.66
CA ILE A 16 6.29 22.59 -6.31
C ILE A 16 5.98 23.49 -5.12
N SER A 17 4.72 23.95 -5.01
CA SER A 17 4.25 25.09 -4.20
C SER A 17 4.61 26.47 -4.80
N LYS A 18 3.85 27.50 -4.41
CA LYS A 18 4.16 28.93 -4.67
C LYS A 18 5.01 29.56 -3.55
N ASN A 19 5.18 28.86 -2.43
CA ASN A 19 5.96 29.32 -1.29
C ASN A 19 7.47 29.27 -1.61
N PRO A 20 8.21 30.39 -1.54
CA PRO A 20 9.63 30.44 -1.91
C PRO A 20 10.51 29.44 -1.15
N ALA A 21 10.19 29.13 0.11
CA ALA A 21 10.94 28.17 0.90
C ALA A 21 10.78 26.74 0.36
N LEU A 22 9.56 26.36 -0.05
CA LEU A 22 9.26 25.05 -0.60
C LEU A 22 9.75 24.89 -2.04
N VAL A 23 9.78 25.98 -2.80
CA VAL A 23 10.45 26.05 -4.11
C VAL A 23 11.95 25.79 -3.94
N SER A 24 12.61 26.51 -3.02
CA SER A 24 14.04 26.30 -2.75
C SER A 24 14.34 24.88 -2.26
N GLN A 25 13.45 24.28 -1.47
CA GLN A 25 13.58 22.87 -1.07
C GLN A 25 13.52 21.92 -2.27
N TYR A 26 12.61 22.17 -3.22
CA TYR A 26 12.49 21.37 -4.45
C TYR A 26 13.73 21.51 -5.33
N GLU A 27 14.25 22.72 -5.50
CA GLU A 27 15.41 23.00 -6.34
C GLU A 27 16.68 22.27 -5.86
N LYS A 28 16.78 22.01 -4.55
CA LYS A 28 17.88 21.25 -3.92
C LYS A 28 17.80 19.74 -4.16
N LEU A 29 16.69 19.21 -4.67
CA LEU A 29 16.60 17.80 -5.04
C LEU A 29 17.59 17.49 -6.17
N ASP A 30 18.02 16.23 -6.23
CA ASP A 30 18.88 15.76 -7.30
C ASP A 30 18.24 16.01 -8.67
N ALA A 31 19.08 16.31 -9.67
CA ALA A 31 18.58 16.65 -11.00
C ALA A 31 17.80 15.48 -11.63
N GLY A 32 18.17 14.23 -11.34
CA GLY A 32 17.44 13.04 -11.78
C GLY A 32 16.10 12.91 -11.11
N GLU A 33 16.00 13.20 -9.80
CA GLU A 33 14.73 13.18 -9.06
C GLU A 33 13.76 14.22 -9.60
N LYS A 34 14.23 15.44 -9.87
CA LYS A 34 13.41 16.49 -10.50
C LYS A 34 12.95 16.09 -11.89
N ARG A 35 13.86 15.57 -12.73
CA ARG A 35 13.52 15.03 -14.06
C ARG A 35 12.39 14.01 -13.99
N LEU A 36 12.51 13.05 -13.08
CA LEU A 36 11.48 12.02 -12.90
C LEU A 36 10.14 12.63 -12.46
N MET A 37 10.13 13.53 -11.47
CA MET A 37 8.87 14.11 -11.01
C MET A 37 8.20 14.99 -12.08
N GLU A 38 9.00 15.65 -12.91
CA GLU A 38 8.54 16.48 -14.04
C GLU A 38 7.94 15.67 -15.19
N GLU A 39 8.13 14.36 -15.23
CA GLU A 39 7.45 13.48 -16.21
C GLU A 39 5.93 13.57 -16.12
N ALA A 40 5.37 13.90 -14.95
CA ALA A 40 3.93 14.15 -14.79
C ALA A 40 3.39 15.35 -15.57
N PHE A 41 4.26 16.25 -16.04
CA PHE A 41 3.87 17.42 -16.83
C PHE A 41 3.90 17.15 -18.33
N ARG A 42 4.51 16.03 -18.74
CA ARG A 42 4.72 15.71 -20.15
C ARG A 42 3.50 14.98 -20.70
N PRO A 43 2.86 15.47 -21.78
CA PRO A 43 1.69 14.80 -22.35
C PRO A 43 1.98 13.41 -22.92
N ASP A 44 3.24 13.16 -23.33
CA ASP A 44 3.67 11.91 -23.94
C ASP A 44 4.38 10.94 -22.96
N SER A 45 4.43 11.27 -21.66
CA SER A 45 5.04 10.36 -20.67
C SER A 45 4.10 9.20 -20.35
N ASP A 46 4.65 7.99 -20.31
CA ASP A 46 3.96 6.77 -19.91
C ASP A 46 4.13 6.45 -18.41
N LEU A 47 4.83 7.31 -17.65
CA LEU A 47 5.13 7.06 -16.24
C LEU A 47 4.02 7.51 -15.31
N PHE A 48 3.45 8.69 -15.53
CA PHE A 48 2.46 9.27 -14.62
C PHE A 48 1.24 9.75 -15.39
N GLY A 49 0.22 8.89 -15.43
CA GLY A 49 -1.00 9.13 -16.20
C GLY A 49 -2.07 9.94 -15.44
N PRO A 50 -3.04 10.51 -16.18
CA PRO A 50 -4.23 11.12 -15.60
C PRO A 50 -5.11 10.07 -14.91
N ILE A 51 -6.06 10.52 -14.10
CA ILE A 51 -7.01 9.62 -13.45
C ILE A 51 -8.08 9.18 -14.45
N THR A 52 -8.32 7.87 -14.52
CA THR A 52 -9.43 7.29 -15.27
C THR A 52 -10.58 6.97 -14.32
N LEU A 53 -11.78 7.48 -14.65
CA LEU A 53 -13.05 7.17 -14.01
C LEU A 53 -13.84 6.22 -14.91
N HIS A 54 -14.29 5.12 -14.34
CA HIS A 54 -15.02 4.08 -15.05
C HIS A 54 -16.54 4.22 -14.85
N SER A 55 -16.97 4.69 -13.67
CA SER A 55 -18.39 4.79 -13.31
C SER A 55 -18.68 6.02 -12.44
N GLN A 56 -19.97 6.33 -12.24
CA GLN A 56 -20.40 7.35 -11.27
C GLN A 56 -20.25 6.88 -9.81
N SER A 57 -20.12 5.57 -9.59
CA SER A 57 -19.85 4.99 -8.27
C SER A 57 -18.36 5.03 -7.90
N ASP A 58 -17.48 5.51 -8.77
CA ASP A 58 -16.07 5.70 -8.43
C ASP A 58 -15.93 6.70 -7.27
N TRP A 59 -14.91 6.49 -6.42
CA TRP A 59 -14.72 7.22 -5.17
C TRP A 59 -14.73 8.74 -5.37
N ILE A 60 -13.96 9.24 -6.34
CA ILE A 60 -13.81 10.69 -6.60
C ILE A 60 -15.16 11.35 -6.92
N THR A 61 -16.05 10.65 -7.60
CA THR A 61 -17.38 11.17 -7.95
C THR A 61 -18.34 11.05 -6.77
N SER A 62 -18.27 9.95 -6.02
CA SER A 62 -19.17 9.65 -4.91
C SER A 62 -18.83 10.39 -3.62
N HIS A 63 -17.55 10.72 -3.42
CA HIS A 63 -17.00 11.35 -2.22
C HIS A 63 -16.16 12.56 -2.62
N PRO A 64 -16.79 13.72 -2.87
CA PRO A 64 -16.06 14.94 -3.19
C PRO A 64 -15.16 15.36 -2.03
N GLU A 65 -13.85 15.26 -2.25
CA GLU A 65 -12.81 15.66 -1.30
C GLU A 65 -12.02 16.83 -1.90
N ALA A 66 -11.40 17.68 -1.09
CA ALA A 66 -10.44 18.65 -1.61
C ALA A 66 -9.10 17.93 -1.93
N PRO A 67 -8.46 18.19 -3.08
CA PRO A 67 -7.13 17.67 -3.34
C PRO A 67 -6.14 18.19 -2.31
N GLN A 68 -5.12 17.39 -1.97
CA GLN A 68 -4.02 17.83 -1.13
C GLN A 68 -2.79 18.12 -2.00
N ASP A 69 -2.33 19.35 -2.05
CA ASP A 69 -1.03 19.66 -2.66
C ASP A 69 0.16 19.44 -1.70
N PHE A 70 1.39 19.68 -2.16
CA PHE A 70 2.57 19.54 -1.33
C PHE A 70 2.63 20.58 -0.20
N GLU A 71 2.18 21.81 -0.42
CA GLU A 71 2.23 22.89 0.58
C GLU A 71 1.27 22.61 1.74
N GLU A 72 0.03 22.25 1.44
CA GLU A 72 -0.96 21.84 2.44
C GLU A 72 -0.47 20.64 3.25
N PHE A 73 0.12 19.63 2.58
CA PHE A 73 0.73 18.50 3.28
C PHE A 73 1.86 18.95 4.21
N PHE A 74 2.76 19.81 3.73
CA PHE A 74 3.93 20.22 4.50
C PHE A 74 3.58 21.05 5.73
N ASN A 75 2.55 21.89 5.60
CA ASN A 75 2.05 22.77 6.66
C ASN A 75 1.10 22.08 7.66
N ASP A 76 0.67 20.86 7.38
CA ASP A 76 -0.20 20.10 8.29
C ASP A 76 0.56 19.77 9.59
N PRO A 77 0.14 20.31 10.76
CA PRO A 77 0.81 20.06 12.03
C PRO A 77 0.64 18.61 12.52
N TYR A 78 -0.30 17.86 11.96
CA TYR A 78 -0.56 16.47 12.32
C TYR A 78 0.25 15.47 11.48
N ARG A 79 0.91 15.91 10.41
CA ARG A 79 1.76 15.06 9.56
C ARG A 79 2.83 14.38 10.40
N LYS A 80 3.06 13.09 10.18
CA LYS A 80 4.07 12.34 10.93
C LYS A 80 5.39 12.36 10.19
N THR A 81 6.41 12.90 10.84
CA THR A 81 7.80 12.84 10.36
C THR A 81 8.56 11.88 11.29
N PRO A 82 9.17 10.80 10.76
CA PRO A 82 10.03 9.94 11.55
C PRO A 82 11.13 10.71 12.27
N SER A 83 11.44 10.30 13.49
CA SER A 83 12.58 10.82 14.27
C SER A 83 13.54 9.67 14.59
N PRO A 84 14.78 9.94 15.04
CA PRO A 84 15.69 8.89 15.46
C PRO A 84 15.08 7.91 16.49
N GLN A 85 14.16 8.38 17.34
CA GLN A 85 13.45 7.55 18.33
C GLN A 85 12.17 6.91 17.78
N LYS A 86 11.60 7.45 16.70
CA LYS A 86 10.34 7.01 16.08
C LYS A 86 10.54 6.79 14.58
N HIS A 87 11.25 5.73 14.22
CA HIS A 87 11.59 5.35 12.83
C HIS A 87 11.22 3.90 12.50
N SER A 88 10.41 3.25 13.34
CA SER A 88 9.97 1.87 13.12
C SER A 88 8.48 1.81 12.82
N ILE A 89 8.13 1.04 11.80
CA ILE A 89 6.75 0.61 11.51
C ILE A 89 6.57 -0.76 12.18
N TYR A 90 5.50 -0.92 12.94
CA TYR A 90 5.16 -2.19 13.57
C TYR A 90 3.98 -2.80 12.85
N ILE A 91 4.13 -4.03 12.38
CA ILE A 91 3.05 -4.81 11.79
C ILE A 91 2.59 -5.83 12.82
N GLN A 92 1.37 -5.65 13.30
CA GLN A 92 0.70 -6.57 14.22
C GLN A 92 -0.27 -7.44 13.43
N CYS A 93 0.06 -8.72 13.27
CA CYS A 93 -0.87 -9.68 12.70
C CYS A 93 -2.00 -9.96 13.70
N ILE A 94 -3.24 -9.94 13.21
CA ILE A 94 -4.43 -10.32 13.99
C ILE A 94 -4.96 -11.61 13.37
N GLY A 95 -4.90 -12.70 14.12
CA GLY A 95 -5.12 -14.06 13.60
C GLY A 95 -3.96 -14.60 12.77
N LEU A 96 -4.18 -15.76 12.16
CA LEU A 96 -3.29 -16.45 11.23
C LEU A 96 -3.77 -16.28 9.77
N LEU A 97 -2.82 -16.22 8.84
CA LEU A 97 -3.09 -16.25 7.40
C LEU A 97 -2.62 -17.59 6.80
N GLY A 98 -3.40 -18.20 5.93
CA GLY A 98 -3.11 -19.49 5.32
C GLY A 98 -3.70 -20.67 6.08
N ASN A 99 -3.64 -21.85 5.44
CA ASN A 99 -4.09 -23.11 6.03
C ASN A 99 -3.08 -23.68 7.04
N THR A 100 -1.86 -23.14 7.07
CA THR A 100 -0.79 -23.53 7.99
C THR A 100 -0.06 -22.31 8.52
N ARG A 101 0.56 -22.47 9.70
CA ARG A 101 1.37 -21.44 10.35
C ARG A 101 2.57 -21.01 9.49
N SER A 102 3.22 -21.95 8.79
CA SER A 102 4.38 -21.66 7.93
C SER A 102 4.02 -20.76 6.75
N ILE A 103 2.88 -20.98 6.11
CA ILE A 103 2.38 -20.14 5.02
C ILE A 103 2.10 -18.72 5.52
N SER A 104 1.52 -18.59 6.73
CA SER A 104 1.29 -17.30 7.37
C SER A 104 2.58 -16.52 7.57
N GLU A 105 3.60 -17.19 8.09
CA GLU A 105 4.87 -16.57 8.45
C GLU A 105 5.61 -16.08 7.21
N GLU A 106 5.71 -16.91 6.17
CA GLU A 106 6.34 -16.52 4.89
C GLU A 106 5.62 -15.36 4.21
N TYR A 107 4.28 -15.40 4.17
CA TYR A 107 3.51 -14.32 3.56
C TYR A 107 3.73 -12.98 4.27
N VAL A 108 3.74 -12.99 5.60
CA VAL A 108 3.98 -11.79 6.41
C VAL A 108 5.42 -11.31 6.26
N LYS A 109 6.41 -12.19 6.09
CA LYS A 109 7.79 -11.82 5.74
C LYS A 109 7.84 -11.09 4.39
N TRP A 110 7.09 -11.52 3.38
CA TRP A 110 7.04 -10.81 2.10
C TRP A 110 6.45 -9.41 2.24
N LEU A 111 5.35 -9.25 3.00
CA LEU A 111 4.76 -7.95 3.30
C LEU A 111 5.72 -7.04 4.06
N LYS A 112 6.44 -7.58 5.06
CA LYS A 112 7.49 -6.85 5.79
C LYS A 112 8.53 -6.30 4.83
N GLY A 113 9.10 -7.16 3.98
CA GLY A 113 10.13 -6.76 3.03
C GLY A 113 9.63 -5.70 2.02
N TYR A 114 8.39 -5.83 1.55
CA TYR A 114 7.78 -4.84 0.66
C TYR A 114 7.62 -3.50 1.37
N CYS A 115 7.12 -3.53 2.61
CA CYS A 115 6.91 -2.35 3.44
C CYS A 115 8.24 -1.61 3.70
N GLU A 116 9.33 -2.34 3.98
CA GLU A 116 10.68 -1.76 4.16
C GLU A 116 11.20 -1.14 2.87
N ALA A 117 11.00 -1.79 1.72
CA ALA A 117 11.39 -1.24 0.43
C ALA A 117 10.56 0.00 0.06
N PHE A 118 9.26 0.01 0.37
CA PHE A 118 8.34 1.10 0.02
C PHE A 118 8.56 2.33 0.91
N PHE A 119 8.74 2.14 2.21
CA PHE A 119 9.05 3.20 3.17
C PHE A 119 10.55 3.24 3.47
N TYR A 120 11.35 3.26 2.40
CA TYR A 120 12.80 3.14 2.45
C TYR A 120 13.43 4.10 3.46
N GLY A 121 14.33 3.56 4.31
CA GLY A 121 14.94 4.28 5.43
C GLY A 121 14.27 4.02 6.78
N LEU A 122 13.08 3.39 6.81
CA LEU A 122 12.44 2.94 8.04
C LEU A 122 12.68 1.46 8.31
N THR A 123 12.63 1.08 9.58
CA THR A 123 12.68 -0.32 10.00
C THR A 123 11.26 -0.86 10.11
N VAL A 124 10.98 -2.05 9.59
CA VAL A 124 9.69 -2.71 9.83
C VAL A 124 9.91 -3.86 10.80
N LYS A 125 9.07 -3.93 11.84
CA LYS A 125 9.11 -4.97 12.85
C LYS A 125 7.79 -5.73 12.83
N LEU A 126 7.90 -7.05 12.74
CA LEU A 126 6.76 -7.94 12.94
C LEU A 126 6.58 -8.16 14.44
N LEU A 127 5.36 -8.02 14.92
CA LEU A 127 4.98 -8.38 16.28
C LEU A 127 4.35 -9.77 16.28
N GLU A 128 4.42 -10.44 17.43
CA GLU A 128 3.79 -11.75 17.63
C GLU A 128 2.30 -11.68 17.30
N PRO A 129 1.76 -12.60 16.47
CA PRO A 129 0.35 -12.60 16.13
C PRO A 129 -0.55 -12.63 17.36
N VAL A 130 -1.60 -11.81 17.36
CA VAL A 130 -2.59 -11.77 18.44
C VAL A 130 -3.93 -12.29 17.96
N PRO A 131 -4.73 -12.96 18.81
CA PRO A 131 -6.09 -13.32 18.44
C PRO A 131 -6.96 -12.06 18.28
N VAL A 132 -8.05 -12.16 17.52
CA VAL A 132 -8.98 -11.03 17.31
C VAL A 132 -9.50 -10.48 18.65
N SER A 133 -9.73 -11.35 19.63
CA SER A 133 -10.17 -10.98 20.99
C SER A 133 -9.21 -10.04 21.72
N ALA A 134 -7.91 -10.13 21.44
CA ALA A 134 -6.89 -9.26 22.04
C ALA A 134 -6.97 -7.81 21.53
N THR A 135 -7.59 -7.57 20.37
CA THR A 135 -7.77 -6.22 19.81
C THR A 135 -8.73 -5.36 20.63
N ARG A 136 -9.67 -5.99 21.36
CA ARG A 136 -10.76 -5.35 22.10
C ARG A 136 -11.60 -4.37 21.25
N CYS A 137 -11.54 -4.50 19.92
CA CYS A 137 -12.26 -3.65 19.00
C CYS A 137 -13.73 -4.05 18.93
N SER A 138 -14.62 -3.09 18.80
CA SER A 138 -16.02 -3.40 18.49
C SER A 138 -16.11 -3.98 17.08
N PHE A 139 -17.03 -4.91 16.86
CA PHE A 139 -17.28 -5.47 15.55
C PHE A 139 -18.78 -5.48 15.24
N ARG A 140 -19.11 -5.52 13.95
CA ARG A 140 -20.48 -5.69 13.45
C ARG A 140 -20.51 -6.74 12.35
N ILE A 141 -21.67 -7.37 12.18
CA ILE A 141 -21.99 -8.12 10.97
C ILE A 141 -22.69 -7.14 10.05
N ASN A 142 -22.20 -6.98 8.82
CA ASN A 142 -22.83 -6.09 7.86
C ASN A 142 -24.14 -6.70 7.37
N ASP A 143 -25.28 -6.03 7.57
CA ASP A 143 -26.60 -6.59 7.29
C ASP A 143 -26.83 -6.96 5.80
N ASN A 144 -26.15 -6.25 4.88
CA ASN A 144 -26.29 -6.47 3.44
C ASN A 144 -25.39 -7.59 2.92
N THR A 145 -24.15 -7.65 3.43
CA THR A 145 -23.11 -8.58 2.91
C THR A 145 -22.92 -9.81 3.80
N GLN A 146 -23.44 -9.80 5.02
CA GLN A 146 -23.22 -10.79 6.09
C GLN A 146 -21.74 -10.99 6.47
N ASN A 147 -20.87 -10.07 6.07
CA ASN A 147 -19.45 -10.10 6.38
C ASN A 147 -19.17 -9.45 7.74
N LEU A 148 -18.20 -10.00 8.47
CA LEU A 148 -17.70 -9.44 9.72
C LEU A 148 -16.85 -8.20 9.46
N GLN A 149 -17.07 -7.15 10.25
CA GLN A 149 -16.34 -5.89 10.18
C GLN A 149 -15.85 -5.52 11.57
N ILE A 150 -14.54 -5.33 11.74
CA ILE A 150 -13.93 -4.84 12.97
C ILE A 150 -13.76 -3.32 12.83
N HIS A 151 -14.21 -2.58 13.84
CA HIS A 151 -14.01 -1.14 13.93
C HIS A 151 -12.74 -0.85 14.74
N ALA A 152 -11.72 -0.30 14.09
CA ALA A 152 -10.54 0.20 14.77
C ALA A 152 -10.20 1.62 14.32
N GLY A 153 -9.70 2.42 15.26
CA GLY A 153 -9.21 3.78 15.02
C GLY A 153 -7.77 3.84 14.51
N VAL A 154 -7.21 2.70 14.08
CA VAL A 154 -5.87 2.53 13.52
C VAL A 154 -6.03 1.72 12.24
N GLY A 155 -5.22 1.95 11.20
CA GLY A 155 -5.36 1.28 9.90
C GLY A 155 -5.33 -0.25 10.04
N ILE A 156 -6.50 -0.88 10.02
CA ILE A 156 -6.65 -2.34 10.02
C ILE A 156 -6.79 -2.80 8.57
N PHE A 157 -5.89 -3.72 8.20
CA PHE A 157 -5.94 -4.42 6.93
C PHE A 157 -6.55 -5.82 7.13
N SER A 158 -7.60 -6.16 6.36
CA SER A 158 -8.25 -7.47 6.43
C SER A 158 -8.08 -8.26 5.14
N PHE A 159 -7.39 -9.39 5.23
CA PHE A 159 -7.15 -10.32 4.12
C PHE A 159 -8.43 -10.95 3.57
N ALA A 160 -9.47 -11.11 4.40
CA ALA A 160 -10.72 -11.75 4.02
C ALA A 160 -11.40 -11.02 2.84
N ARG A 161 -11.27 -9.68 2.76
CA ARG A 161 -11.85 -8.85 1.69
C ARG A 161 -11.35 -9.21 0.28
N TYR A 162 -10.22 -9.91 0.17
CA TYR A 162 -9.54 -10.18 -1.10
C TYR A 162 -9.68 -11.61 -1.58
N GLY A 163 -10.48 -12.45 -0.90
CA GLY A 163 -10.91 -13.73 -1.45
C GLY A 163 -11.61 -13.52 -2.80
N SER A 164 -11.30 -14.37 -3.77
CA SER A 164 -11.84 -14.28 -5.15
C SER A 164 -13.37 -14.33 -5.20
N ASP A 165 -13.99 -14.89 -4.18
CA ASP A 165 -15.41 -15.06 -3.98
C ASP A 165 -16.01 -14.11 -2.93
N PHE A 166 -15.25 -13.16 -2.35
CA PHE A 166 -15.69 -12.32 -1.21
C PHE A 166 -17.04 -11.61 -1.41
N TYR A 167 -17.28 -11.09 -2.62
CA TYR A 167 -18.55 -10.42 -2.97
C TYR A 167 -19.59 -11.39 -3.57
N SER A 168 -19.24 -12.65 -3.82
CA SER A 168 -20.17 -13.68 -4.30
C SER A 168 -21.16 -14.07 -3.20
N SER A 169 -22.39 -14.41 -3.57
CA SER A 169 -23.33 -15.08 -2.67
C SER A 169 -22.81 -16.42 -2.14
N HIS A 170 -21.80 -16.99 -2.80
CA HIS A 170 -21.17 -18.27 -2.47
C HIS A 170 -19.87 -18.11 -1.66
N TYR A 171 -19.53 -16.90 -1.19
CA TYR A 171 -18.33 -16.68 -0.38
C TYR A 171 -18.29 -17.63 0.81
N GLU A 172 -17.26 -18.47 0.90
CA GLU A 172 -17.16 -19.45 1.99
C GLU A 172 -17.06 -18.79 3.37
N GLY A 173 -16.51 -17.57 3.43
CA GLY A 173 -16.40 -16.79 4.67
C GLY A 173 -17.69 -16.09 5.13
N LYS A 174 -18.81 -16.19 4.39
CA LYS A 174 -20.11 -15.64 4.83
C LYS A 174 -20.69 -16.46 5.98
N LEU A 175 -21.16 -15.76 7.01
CA LEU A 175 -21.90 -16.40 8.09
C LEU A 175 -23.24 -16.94 7.55
N LYS A 176 -23.35 -18.26 7.42
CA LYS A 176 -24.54 -18.96 6.90
C LYS A 176 -25.82 -18.77 7.75
N LYS A 177 -25.69 -18.26 8.99
CA LYS A 177 -26.81 -17.87 9.86
C LYS A 177 -26.49 -16.53 10.54
N LEU A 178 -27.43 -15.59 10.51
CA LEU A 178 -27.42 -14.41 11.38
C LEU A 178 -27.45 -14.88 12.84
N GLN A 179 -26.30 -14.89 13.50
CA GLN A 179 -26.25 -15.07 14.94
C GLN A 179 -26.36 -13.68 15.58
N LYS A 180 -27.46 -13.41 16.28
CA LYS A 180 -27.53 -12.30 17.25
C LYS A 180 -26.59 -12.62 18.42
N LYS A 181 -25.29 -12.47 18.22
CA LYS A 181 -24.27 -12.59 19.25
C LYS A 181 -23.93 -11.20 19.81
N SER A 182 -23.55 -11.14 21.09
CA SER A 182 -23.13 -9.86 21.69
C SER A 182 -21.87 -9.36 20.99
N SER A 183 -21.66 -8.04 20.98
CA SER A 183 -20.47 -7.38 20.44
C SER A 183 -19.15 -7.72 21.15
N SER A 184 -19.19 -8.68 22.08
CA SER A 184 -18.07 -9.17 22.89
C SER A 184 -17.79 -10.67 22.71
N ASP A 185 -18.60 -11.39 21.92
CA ASP A 185 -18.40 -12.81 21.63
C ASP A 185 -17.51 -13.01 20.40
N TYR A 186 -16.21 -13.12 20.63
CA TYR A 186 -15.20 -13.30 19.58
C TYR A 186 -15.16 -14.72 18.98
N SER A 187 -15.97 -15.67 19.46
CA SER A 187 -16.08 -17.01 18.84
C SER A 187 -16.60 -16.95 17.39
N VAL A 188 -17.19 -15.84 16.99
CA VAL A 188 -17.59 -15.59 15.59
C VAL A 188 -16.39 -15.53 14.64
N PHE A 189 -15.18 -15.32 15.16
CA PHE A 189 -13.93 -15.39 14.42
C PHE A 189 -13.27 -16.77 14.51
N ASP A 190 -13.93 -17.79 15.05
CA ASP A 190 -13.40 -19.16 14.98
C ASP A 190 -13.67 -19.73 13.58
N ASN A 191 -12.64 -20.28 12.91
CA ASN A 191 -12.70 -20.84 11.55
C ASN A 191 -13.05 -19.83 10.44
N TYR A 192 -12.52 -18.60 10.49
CA TYR A 192 -12.68 -17.67 9.37
C TYR A 192 -12.01 -18.20 8.10
N TYR A 193 -12.61 -17.88 6.96
CA TYR A 193 -12.07 -18.23 5.65
C TYR A 193 -10.74 -17.53 5.41
N VAL A 194 -9.75 -18.30 4.97
CA VAL A 194 -8.47 -17.76 4.52
C VAL A 194 -8.37 -17.95 3.01
N PRO A 195 -8.21 -16.87 2.22
CA PRO A 195 -7.96 -17.00 0.80
C PRO A 195 -6.62 -17.69 0.50
N GLU A 196 -6.57 -18.38 -0.65
CA GLU A 196 -5.33 -18.94 -1.18
C GLU A 196 -4.29 -17.85 -1.45
N VAL A 197 -3.02 -18.17 -1.17
CA VAL A 197 -1.90 -17.29 -1.44
C VAL A 197 -1.62 -17.23 -2.95
N THR A 198 -1.95 -16.10 -3.55
CA THR A 198 -1.74 -15.83 -4.98
C THR A 198 -0.95 -14.52 -5.16
N SER A 199 -0.35 -14.31 -6.34
CA SER A 199 0.33 -13.03 -6.63
C SER A 199 -0.63 -11.85 -6.63
N VAL A 200 -1.88 -12.04 -7.04
CA VAL A 200 -2.93 -11.01 -6.97
C VAL A 200 -3.28 -10.66 -5.52
N LEU A 201 -3.39 -11.66 -4.64
CA LEU A 201 -3.61 -11.40 -3.21
C LEU A 201 -2.43 -10.65 -2.59
N LEU A 202 -1.19 -11.01 -2.93
CA LEU A 202 0.01 -10.30 -2.49
C LEU A 202 0.03 -8.86 -3.00
N LEU A 203 -0.28 -8.64 -4.29
CA LEU A 203 -0.37 -7.31 -4.91
C LEU A 203 -1.37 -6.41 -4.18
N ARG A 204 -2.59 -6.91 -3.94
CA ARG A 204 -3.65 -6.20 -3.22
C ARG A 204 -3.25 -5.88 -1.79
N SER A 205 -2.60 -6.83 -1.11
CA SER A 205 -2.12 -6.64 0.25
C SER A 205 -1.02 -5.59 0.34
N CYS A 206 -0.07 -5.61 -0.59
CA CYS A 206 0.94 -4.57 -0.73
C CYS A 206 0.32 -3.19 -0.97
N LYS A 207 -0.64 -3.07 -1.91
CA LYS A 207 -1.37 -1.82 -2.17
C LYS A 207 -1.99 -1.27 -0.90
N THR A 208 -2.88 -2.03 -0.27
CA THR A 208 -3.61 -1.49 0.87
C THR A 208 -2.71 -1.26 2.08
N LEU A 209 -1.74 -2.14 2.36
CA LEU A 209 -0.76 -1.91 3.43
C LEU A 209 -0.08 -0.53 3.28
N THR A 210 0.40 -0.23 2.07
CA THR A 210 1.10 1.04 1.81
C THR A 210 0.16 2.24 1.71
N HIS A 211 -1.09 2.06 1.26
CA HIS A 211 -2.12 3.08 1.26
C HIS A 211 -2.46 3.53 2.70
N GLU A 212 -2.79 2.59 3.58
CA GLU A 212 -3.14 2.88 4.98
C GLU A 212 -1.98 3.48 5.76
N ILE A 213 -0.76 2.97 5.56
CA ILE A 213 0.43 3.56 6.17
C ILE A 213 0.69 4.96 5.58
N GLY A 214 0.38 5.21 4.31
CA GLY A 214 0.43 6.54 3.71
C GLY A 214 -0.42 7.56 4.48
N HIS A 215 -1.62 7.19 4.92
CA HIS A 215 -2.45 8.03 5.77
C HIS A 215 -1.79 8.35 7.13
N ILE A 216 -1.03 7.42 7.71
CA ILE A 216 -0.27 7.68 8.96
C ILE A 216 0.74 8.83 8.76
N PHE A 217 1.34 8.94 7.58
CA PHE A 217 2.25 10.06 7.26
C PHE A 217 1.53 11.38 6.99
N GLY A 218 0.20 11.38 6.87
CA GLY A 218 -0.63 12.56 6.56
C GLY A 218 -0.98 12.71 5.09
N LEU A 219 -0.75 11.69 4.26
CA LEU A 219 -1.20 11.71 2.86
C LEU A 219 -2.72 11.54 2.85
N ARG A 220 -3.45 12.50 2.26
CA ARG A 220 -4.89 12.36 1.96
C ARG A 220 -5.09 11.56 0.66
N HIS A 221 -6.34 11.23 0.36
CA HIS A 221 -6.67 10.65 -0.94
C HIS A 221 -6.18 11.52 -2.09
N CYS A 222 -5.52 10.91 -3.07
CA CYS A 222 -4.96 11.61 -4.21
C CYS A 222 -6.03 11.86 -5.27
N GLN A 223 -6.06 13.09 -5.80
CA GLN A 223 -6.96 13.49 -6.89
C GLN A 223 -6.22 14.14 -8.07
N TRP A 224 -4.88 14.06 -8.06
CA TRP A 224 -4.05 14.73 -9.06
C TRP A 224 -3.77 13.86 -10.29
N LEU A 225 -3.38 12.61 -10.07
CA LEU A 225 -2.91 11.67 -11.10
C LEU A 225 -3.25 10.25 -10.66
N ALA A 226 -3.12 9.28 -11.56
CA ALA A 226 -3.15 7.87 -11.20
C ALA A 226 -2.13 7.62 -10.07
N CYS A 227 -2.59 7.08 -8.94
CA CYS A 227 -1.80 7.00 -7.72
C CYS A 227 -2.35 5.92 -6.78
N LEU A 228 -1.47 5.24 -6.06
CA LEU A 228 -1.81 4.33 -4.98
C LEU A 228 -2.72 4.98 -3.92
N MET A 229 -2.51 6.26 -3.62
CA MET A 229 -3.28 6.98 -2.60
C MET A 229 -4.67 7.41 -3.07
N GLN A 230 -5.16 6.98 -4.23
CA GLN A 230 -6.54 7.27 -4.63
C GLN A 230 -7.52 6.48 -3.78
N GLY A 231 -8.59 7.13 -3.32
CA GLY A 231 -9.70 6.44 -2.65
C GLY A 231 -10.36 5.42 -3.58
N SER A 232 -10.98 4.39 -3.01
CA SER A 232 -11.68 3.35 -3.76
C SER A 232 -12.91 2.86 -3.00
N ASN A 233 -14.05 2.78 -3.68
CA ASN A 233 -15.31 2.29 -3.12
C ASN A 233 -15.41 0.77 -3.14
N HIS A 234 -14.91 0.14 -4.21
CA HIS A 234 -15.02 -1.29 -4.45
C HIS A 234 -13.72 -1.90 -4.98
N LEU A 235 -13.65 -3.23 -5.03
CA LEU A 235 -12.41 -3.96 -5.31
C LEU A 235 -11.92 -3.76 -6.73
N GLU A 236 -12.83 -3.70 -7.70
CA GLU A 236 -12.50 -3.47 -9.11
C GLU A 236 -11.86 -2.09 -9.28
N GLU A 237 -12.36 -1.06 -8.59
CA GLU A 237 -11.74 0.26 -8.59
C GLU A 237 -10.34 0.24 -7.96
N ALA A 238 -10.18 -0.45 -6.83
CA ALA A 238 -8.89 -0.60 -6.16
C ALA A 238 -7.86 -1.38 -7.01
N ASP A 239 -8.30 -2.38 -7.76
CA ASP A 239 -7.45 -3.17 -8.64
C ASP A 239 -6.90 -2.34 -9.80
N GLN A 240 -7.69 -1.40 -10.32
CA GLN A 240 -7.25 -0.47 -11.38
C GLN A 240 -6.28 0.61 -10.87
N ARG A 241 -6.16 0.84 -9.56
CA ARG A 241 -5.18 1.80 -9.02
C ARG A 241 -3.76 1.25 -9.14
N PRO A 242 -2.76 2.08 -9.47
CA PRO A 242 -1.38 1.61 -9.55
C PRO A 242 -0.80 1.28 -8.16
N LEU A 243 0.37 0.61 -8.11
CA LEU A 243 1.14 0.42 -6.86
C LEU A 243 2.02 1.62 -6.53
N ASP A 244 2.28 2.50 -7.49
CA ASP A 244 3.15 3.65 -7.35
C ASP A 244 2.44 4.90 -6.83
N LEU A 245 3.25 5.80 -6.27
CA LEU A 245 2.83 7.13 -5.89
C LEU A 245 3.08 8.07 -7.06
N CYS A 246 2.09 8.88 -7.42
CA CYS A 246 2.30 9.98 -8.34
C CYS A 246 3.33 10.98 -7.77
N PRO A 247 3.95 11.85 -8.59
CA PRO A 247 5.05 12.70 -8.15
C PRO A 247 4.71 13.60 -6.96
N ILE A 248 3.46 14.06 -6.86
CA ILE A 248 3.00 14.88 -5.73
C ILE A 248 3.00 14.06 -4.44
N CYS A 249 2.44 12.85 -4.44
CA CYS A 249 2.43 12.00 -3.25
C CYS A 249 3.82 11.43 -2.94
N LEU A 250 4.63 11.16 -3.96
CA LEU A 250 6.01 10.74 -3.82
C LEU A 250 6.85 11.83 -3.15
N ARG A 251 6.71 13.10 -3.57
CA ARG A 251 7.38 14.24 -2.94
C ARG A 251 6.97 14.41 -1.47
N LYS A 252 5.68 14.26 -1.15
CA LYS A 252 5.18 14.31 0.24
C LYS A 252 5.83 13.23 1.10
N LEU A 253 5.84 11.99 0.62
CA LEU A 253 6.45 10.90 1.37
C LEU A 253 7.97 11.07 1.49
N GLN A 254 8.63 11.51 0.42
CA GLN A 254 10.06 11.81 0.40
C GLN A 254 10.40 12.92 1.41
N SER A 255 9.61 13.99 1.51
CA SER A 255 9.86 15.07 2.46
C SER A 255 9.62 14.66 3.92
N ALA A 256 8.76 13.67 4.16
CA ALA A 256 8.55 13.10 5.48
C ALA A 256 9.69 12.16 5.89
N ILE A 257 10.11 11.23 5.02
CA ILE A 257 11.04 10.15 5.38
C ILE A 257 12.50 10.50 5.06
N GLY A 258 12.75 11.23 3.97
CA GLY A 258 14.09 11.65 3.55
C GLY A 258 14.86 10.64 2.72
N PHE A 259 14.19 9.72 2.02
CA PHE A 259 14.88 8.78 1.12
C PHE A 259 15.27 9.40 -0.22
N HIS A 260 16.26 8.80 -0.89
CA HIS A 260 16.54 9.03 -2.31
C HIS A 260 15.68 8.12 -3.19
N LEU A 261 15.07 8.67 -4.25
CA LEU A 261 14.15 7.93 -5.12
C LEU A 261 14.83 6.72 -5.77
N LYS A 262 16.09 6.89 -6.18
CA LYS A 262 16.88 5.85 -6.83
C LYS A 262 17.09 4.64 -5.92
N ASP A 263 17.40 4.86 -4.65
CA ASP A 263 17.67 3.78 -3.70
C ASP A 263 16.38 3.06 -3.29
N ARG A 264 15.31 3.83 -3.08
CA ARG A 264 13.97 3.28 -2.85
C ARG A 264 13.52 2.39 -4.00
N TYR A 265 13.61 2.85 -5.25
CA TYR A 265 13.21 2.05 -6.41
C TYR A 265 14.10 0.82 -6.63
N LYS A 266 15.41 0.92 -6.38
CA LYS A 266 16.27 -0.27 -6.37
C LYS A 266 15.86 -1.27 -5.30
N ALA A 267 15.48 -0.81 -4.10
CA ALA A 267 15.00 -1.69 -3.05
C ALA A 267 13.70 -2.40 -3.44
N LEU A 268 12.78 -1.70 -4.11
CA LEU A 268 11.53 -2.29 -4.61
C LEU A 268 11.79 -3.34 -5.72
N VAL A 269 12.68 -3.08 -6.67
CA VAL A 269 13.08 -4.08 -7.69
C VAL A 269 13.73 -5.29 -7.03
N ARG A 270 14.66 -5.08 -6.09
CA ARG A 270 15.29 -6.17 -5.33
C ARG A 270 14.25 -6.99 -4.57
N TRP A 271 13.25 -6.35 -3.98
CA TRP A 271 12.18 -7.06 -3.30
C TRP A 271 11.38 -7.92 -4.28
N VAL A 272 11.08 -7.46 -5.49
CA VAL A 272 10.39 -8.28 -6.50
C VAL A 272 11.26 -9.47 -6.93
N ASP A 273 12.54 -9.20 -7.23
CA ASP A 273 13.48 -10.17 -7.81
C ASP A 273 14.05 -11.18 -6.80
N ALA A 274 13.97 -10.89 -5.49
CA ALA A 274 14.47 -11.80 -4.48
C ALA A 274 13.64 -13.08 -4.46
N GLU A 275 14.26 -14.23 -4.71
CA GLU A 275 13.73 -15.51 -4.25
C GLU A 275 13.61 -15.47 -2.71
N SER A 276 12.64 -16.18 -2.13
CA SER A 276 12.46 -16.29 -0.67
C SER A 276 13.77 -16.76 -0.04
N THR A 277 14.58 -15.82 0.43
CA THR A 277 15.89 -16.08 0.99
C THR A 277 15.78 -15.88 2.49
N ASP A 278 15.67 -16.99 3.20
CA ASP A 278 16.23 -17.03 4.54
C ASP A 278 17.68 -16.56 4.43
N THR A 279 18.03 -15.57 5.24
CA THR A 279 19.42 -15.13 5.37
C THR A 279 20.11 -16.09 6.35
N PRO A 280 21.22 -16.72 5.95
CA PRO A 280 22.26 -17.05 6.91
C PRO A 280 23.53 -16.31 6.52
N THR A 281 23.93 -15.34 7.34
CA THR A 281 25.37 -15.11 7.49
C THR A 281 25.86 -16.28 8.34
N VAL A 282 26.50 -17.28 7.71
CA VAL A 282 27.55 -18.18 8.25
C VAL A 282 27.68 -19.41 7.32
N THR A 283 28.84 -19.48 6.63
CA THR A 283 29.56 -20.63 6.02
C THR A 283 28.83 -21.70 5.17
N PRO A 284 29.50 -22.24 4.12
CA PRO A 284 28.91 -23.20 3.21
C PRO A 284 29.01 -24.63 3.74
N GLU A 285 27.97 -25.10 4.43
CA GLU A 285 27.69 -26.54 4.52
C GLU A 285 26.36 -26.82 3.83
N ARG A 286 26.43 -27.64 2.77
CA ARG A 286 25.29 -28.18 2.06
C ARG A 286 24.46 -29.02 3.03
N SER A 287 23.38 -28.46 3.56
CA SER A 287 22.36 -29.22 4.29
C SER A 287 20.97 -28.91 3.76
N ARG A 288 20.38 -29.93 3.12
CA ARG A 288 18.95 -30.23 2.94
C ARG A 288 18.02 -29.04 2.73
N GLU A 289 17.56 -28.87 1.49
CA GLU A 289 16.38 -28.09 1.13
C GLU A 289 15.23 -28.37 2.11
N ASP A 290 14.74 -27.33 2.77
CA ASP A 290 13.52 -27.39 3.58
C ASP A 290 12.33 -27.59 2.61
N PRO A 291 11.55 -28.68 2.71
CA PRO A 291 10.54 -29.03 1.69
C PRO A 291 9.34 -28.08 1.57
N LEU A 292 9.33 -26.93 2.27
CA LEU A 292 8.12 -26.14 2.52
C LEU A 292 8.22 -24.64 2.20
N SER A 293 9.33 -24.12 1.66
CA SER A 293 9.40 -22.71 1.25
C SER A 293 8.60 -22.49 -0.04
N LEU A 294 7.40 -21.92 0.08
CA LEU A 294 6.64 -21.49 -1.10
C LEU A 294 7.40 -20.35 -1.81
N PRO A 295 7.56 -20.38 -3.14
CA PRO A 295 8.13 -19.26 -3.86
C PRO A 295 7.23 -18.03 -3.71
N LYS A 296 7.84 -16.84 -3.63
CA LYS A 296 7.08 -15.59 -3.55
C LYS A 296 6.33 -15.36 -4.88
N PRO A 297 4.99 -15.31 -4.89
CA PRO A 297 4.23 -15.21 -6.13
C PRO A 297 4.23 -13.74 -6.60
N VAL A 298 5.00 -13.45 -7.65
CA VAL A 298 5.22 -12.07 -8.14
C VAL A 298 4.70 -11.82 -9.55
N GLU A 299 3.91 -12.73 -10.13
CA GLU A 299 3.45 -12.64 -11.52
C GLU A 299 2.64 -11.35 -11.76
N ALA A 300 1.79 -10.99 -10.80
CA ALA A 300 0.98 -9.77 -10.83
C ALA A 300 1.80 -8.47 -10.68
N PHE A 301 3.10 -8.54 -10.37
CA PHE A 301 3.98 -7.38 -10.20
C PHE A 301 4.79 -7.05 -11.47
N LYS A 302 4.68 -7.86 -12.54
CA LYS A 302 5.52 -7.74 -13.74
C LYS A 302 5.47 -6.35 -14.37
N GLU A 303 4.27 -5.84 -14.65
CA GLU A 303 4.08 -4.51 -15.26
C GLU A 303 4.62 -3.40 -14.38
N TRP A 304 4.38 -3.50 -13.06
CA TRP A 304 4.89 -2.53 -12.09
C TRP A 304 6.43 -2.56 -11.99
N ARG A 305 7.05 -3.75 -12.06
CA ARG A 305 8.51 -3.89 -12.10
C ARG A 305 9.11 -3.24 -13.35
N GLU A 306 8.49 -3.44 -14.50
CA GLU A 306 8.88 -2.79 -15.76
C GLU A 306 8.76 -1.26 -15.65
N TRP A 307 7.67 -0.79 -15.04
CA TRP A 307 7.46 0.64 -14.75
C TRP A 307 8.58 1.22 -13.86
N ILE A 308 8.95 0.54 -12.74
CA ILE A 308 10.06 1.00 -11.88
C ILE A 308 11.37 1.07 -12.67
N THR A 309 11.60 0.10 -13.57
CA THR A 309 12.81 0.07 -14.40
C THR A 309 12.89 1.30 -15.31
N LYS A 310 11.77 1.74 -15.89
CA LYS A 310 11.69 2.99 -16.65
C LYS A 310 11.99 4.21 -15.77
N CYS A 311 11.41 4.28 -14.56
CA CYS A 311 11.72 5.35 -13.61
C CYS A 311 13.22 5.40 -13.26
N LEU A 312 13.84 4.24 -13.01
CA LEU A 312 15.27 4.14 -12.73
C LEU A 312 16.13 4.61 -13.90
N ALA A 313 15.70 4.38 -15.15
CA ALA A 313 16.39 4.90 -16.32
C ALA A 313 16.33 6.44 -16.39
N VAL A 314 15.18 7.05 -16.05
CA VAL A 314 15.05 8.53 -15.98
C VAL A 314 15.94 9.11 -14.87
N LEU A 315 16.02 8.45 -13.71
CA LEU A 315 16.88 8.84 -12.59
C LEU A 315 18.40 8.71 -12.86
N GLN A 316 18.79 8.06 -13.96
CA GLN A 316 20.20 7.80 -14.31
C GLN A 316 20.72 8.66 -15.47
N LYS A 317 19.83 9.15 -16.32
CA LYS A 317 20.13 10.25 -17.26
C LYS A 317 20.45 11.49 -16.45
#